data_AF-A0A7I9V049-F1
#
_entry.id   AF-A0A7I9V049-F1
#
_cell.length_a   1.000
_cell.length_b   1.000
_cell.length_c   1.000
_cell.angle_alpha   90.00
_cell.angle_beta   90.00
_cell.angle_gamma   90.00
#
_symmetry.space_group_name_H-M   'P 1'
#
loop_
_entity.id
_entity.type
_entity.pdbx_description
1 polymer ?
#
loop_
_entity_poly.entity_id
_entity_poly.type
_entity_poly.pdbx_seq_one_letter_code
_entity_poly.pdbx_strand_id
1 'polypeptide(L)'
;MRYGDSVWPDGTPKVGAFVGLNPGTHGTTMFGTSALIEHVPPKADPLRFACRACQQFYPHSESMRRLNSATHYPGERFAGEIQRGVEYTMIASRYDEVVTPLPVSVPSAPGGTQHRPAERVPNRSV
;
A
#
# COMPACT_ATOMS: atom_id res chain seq x y z
N MET A 1 16.20 -6.35 -5.19
CA MET A 1 15.46 -7.55 -5.62
C MET A 1 15.22 -7.43 -7.11
N ARG A 2 15.55 -8.45 -7.92
CA ARG A 2 15.10 -8.49 -9.31
C ARG A 2 13.65 -8.95 -9.29
N TYR A 3 12.72 -8.09 -9.67
CA TYR A 3 11.32 -8.46 -9.85
C TYR A 3 11.23 -9.40 -11.07
N GLY A 4 10.59 -10.57 -10.92
CA GLY A 4 10.34 -11.49 -12.04
C GLY A 4 9.31 -10.92 -13.04
N ASP A 5 9.11 -11.61 -14.16
CA ASP A 5 8.12 -11.18 -15.16
C ASP A 5 6.69 -11.23 -14.58
N SER A 6 6.11 -10.09 -14.23
CA SER A 6 4.74 -9.97 -13.69
C SER A 6 3.62 -10.08 -14.74
N VAL A 7 4.01 -10.23 -16.00
CA VAL A 7 3.12 -10.47 -17.16
C VAL A 7 3.55 -11.72 -17.92
N TRP A 8 2.59 -12.36 -18.57
CA TRP A 8 2.83 -13.37 -19.59
C TRP A 8 3.49 -12.74 -20.84
N PRO A 9 4.09 -13.54 -21.73
CA PRO A 9 4.74 -13.02 -22.95
C PRO A 9 3.83 -12.20 -23.88
N ASP A 10 2.52 -12.41 -23.79
CA ASP A 10 1.48 -11.68 -24.53
C ASP A 10 1.07 -10.35 -23.87
N GLY A 11 1.66 -10.00 -22.72
CA GLY A 11 1.35 -8.80 -21.95
C GLY A 11 0.21 -8.97 -20.94
N THR A 12 -0.42 -10.14 -20.87
CA THR A 12 -1.50 -10.42 -19.91
C THR A 12 -0.94 -10.45 -18.49
N PRO A 13 -1.55 -9.77 -17.49
CA PRO A 13 -1.15 -9.88 -16.09
C PRO A 13 -1.17 -11.34 -15.61
N LYS A 14 -0.14 -11.74 -14.87
CA LYS A 14 -0.15 -13.05 -14.19
C LYS A 14 -1.08 -13.06 -12.97
N VAL A 15 -1.46 -11.88 -12.48
CA VAL A 15 -2.36 -11.68 -11.35
C VAL A 15 -3.73 -11.24 -11.90
N GLY A 16 -4.79 -11.98 -11.59
CA GLY A 16 -6.15 -11.60 -11.98
C GLY A 16 -6.81 -10.61 -11.02
N ALA A 17 -6.53 -10.73 -9.72
CA ALA A 17 -7.07 -9.85 -8.69
C ALA A 17 -6.06 -9.58 -7.56
N PHE A 18 -6.09 -8.35 -7.05
CA PHE A 18 -5.34 -7.87 -5.90
C PHE A 18 -6.32 -7.39 -4.82
N VAL A 19 -6.23 -7.99 -3.62
CA VAL A 19 -7.02 -7.59 -2.45
C VAL A 19 -6.09 -7.03 -1.38
N GLY A 20 -6.15 -5.72 -1.15
CA GLY A 20 -5.39 -5.04 -0.10
C GLY A 20 -6.23 -4.86 1.17
N LEU A 21 -5.68 -5.22 2.33
CA LEU A 21 -6.27 -4.93 3.64
C LEU A 21 -5.45 -3.82 4.31
N ASN A 22 -6.09 -2.70 4.62
CA ASN A 22 -5.45 -1.46 5.07
C ASN A 22 -4.16 -1.12 4.30
N PRO A 23 -4.18 -1.09 2.96
CA PRO A 23 -2.97 -0.84 2.20
C PRO A 23 -2.50 0.61 2.39
N GLY A 24 -1.20 0.82 2.55
CA GLY A 24 -0.58 2.15 2.59
C GLY A 24 -0.06 2.59 1.22
N THR A 25 -0.90 2.59 0.19
CA THR A 25 -0.47 2.80 -1.21
C THR A 25 0.11 4.19 -1.47
N HIS A 26 -0.30 5.20 -0.69
CA HIS A 26 0.31 6.55 -0.70
C HIS A 26 1.18 6.82 0.53
N GLY A 27 1.55 5.76 1.26
CA GLY A 27 2.36 5.85 2.47
C GLY A 27 1.56 6.13 3.74
N THR A 28 2.31 6.42 4.81
CA THR A 28 1.78 6.83 6.12
C THR A 28 2.70 7.85 6.80
N THR A 29 2.19 8.56 7.81
CA THR A 29 2.97 9.55 8.57
C THR A 29 4.01 8.90 9.48
N MET A 30 5.01 9.68 9.92
CA MET A 30 5.97 9.24 10.94
C MET A 30 5.28 8.77 12.23
N PHE A 31 4.15 9.37 12.59
CA PHE A 31 3.33 8.96 13.74
C PHE A 31 2.73 7.56 13.54
N GLY A 32 2.20 7.27 12.35
CA GLY A 32 1.71 5.94 12.00
C GLY A 32 2.81 4.88 12.01
N THR A 33 3.99 5.20 11.48
CA THR A 33 5.17 4.33 11.55
C THR A 33 5.66 4.12 12.99
N SER A 34 5.60 5.16 13.85
CA SER A 34 5.95 5.00 15.27
C SER A 34 4.94 4.16 16.05
N ALA A 35 3.63 4.29 15.76
CA ALA A 35 2.60 3.44 16.36
C ALA A 35 2.82 1.96 16.01
N LEU A 36 3.21 1.67 14.76
CA LEU A 36 3.55 0.31 14.35
C LEU A 36 4.75 -0.26 15.14
N ILE A 37 5.77 0.58 15.41
CA ILE A 37 6.97 0.18 16.16
C ILE A 37 6.64 -0.19 17.61
N GLU A 38 5.60 0.40 18.22
CA GLU A 38 5.16 0.06 19.58
C GLU A 38 4.56 -1.35 19.69
N HIS A 39 4.09 -1.91 18.58
CA HIS A 39 3.57 -3.28 18.51
C HIS A 39 4.65 -4.31 18.11
N VAL A 40 5.88 -3.86 17.84
CA VAL A 40 7.02 -4.75 17.60
C VAL A 40 7.65 -5.17 18.94
N PRO A 41 7.88 -6.48 19.19
CA PRO A 41 8.47 -6.95 20.43
C PRO A 41 9.81 -6.26 20.77
N PRO A 42 10.05 -5.85 22.03
CA PRO A 42 11.20 -5.03 22.42
C PRO A 42 12.58 -5.70 22.27
N LYS A 43 12.65 -7.01 22.00
CA LYS A 43 13.92 -7.70 21.70
C LYS A 43 14.45 -7.42 20.28
N ALA A 44 13.73 -6.65 19.49
CA ALA A 44 14.09 -6.26 18.13
C ALA A 44 14.80 -4.89 18.11
N ASP A 45 15.87 -4.76 18.91
CA ASP A 45 16.60 -3.51 19.15
C ASP A 45 17.61 -3.08 18.06
N PRO A 46 17.33 -3.34 16.76
CA PRO A 46 17.80 -2.43 15.70
C PRO A 46 16.66 -1.86 14.83
N LEU A 47 15.41 -2.32 15.00
CA LEU A 47 14.30 -1.96 14.09
C LEU A 47 13.81 -0.52 14.24
N ARG A 48 14.07 0.14 15.37
CA ARG A 48 13.69 1.54 15.62
C ARG A 48 14.39 2.55 14.70
N PHE A 49 15.58 2.20 14.18
CA PHE A 49 16.35 3.05 13.25
C PHE A 49 16.65 2.37 11.89
N ALA A 50 16.59 1.04 11.79
CA ALA A 50 17.05 0.29 10.63
C ALA A 50 15.93 -0.29 9.73
N CYS A 51 14.66 -0.01 10.01
CA CYS A 51 13.57 -0.49 9.15
C CYS A 51 13.57 0.25 7.80
N ARG A 52 14.31 -0.28 6.82
CA ARG A 52 14.35 0.27 5.45
C ARG A 52 12.96 0.34 4.83
N ALA A 53 12.13 -0.68 5.05
CA ALA A 53 10.74 -0.69 4.57
C ALA A 53 9.93 0.48 5.15
N CYS A 54 10.10 0.78 6.43
CA CYS A 54 9.38 1.87 7.09
C CYS A 54 9.71 3.24 6.46
N GLN A 55 10.97 3.47 6.08
CA GLN A 55 11.36 4.68 5.36
C GLN A 55 10.75 4.76 3.95
N GLN A 56 10.53 3.62 3.30
CA GLN A 56 9.88 3.53 1.99
C GLN A 56 8.38 3.83 2.06
N PHE A 57 7.76 3.77 3.24
CA PHE A 57 6.36 4.12 3.44
C PHE A 57 6.12 5.59 3.76
N TYR A 58 7.16 6.43 3.87
CA TYR A 58 6.93 7.87 4.01
C TYR A 58 6.36 8.46 2.72
N PRO A 59 5.40 9.41 2.78
CA PRO A 59 4.66 9.88 1.61
C PRO A 59 5.56 10.57 0.56
N HIS A 60 6.72 11.08 0.99
CA HIS A 60 7.70 11.74 0.12
C HIS A 60 8.94 10.87 -0.17
N SER A 61 8.92 9.60 0.21
CA SER A 61 10.03 8.68 -0.06
C SER A 61 10.18 8.45 -1.56
N GLU A 62 11.39 8.10 -2.00
CA GLU A 62 11.62 7.74 -3.40
C GLU A 62 10.76 6.56 -3.84
N SER A 63 10.53 5.59 -2.95
CA SER A 63 9.67 4.44 -3.22
C SER A 63 8.21 4.84 -3.44
N MET A 64 7.65 5.71 -2.62
CA MET A 64 6.28 6.21 -2.84
C MET A 64 6.16 7.07 -4.09
N ARG A 65 7.17 7.90 -4.41
CA ARG A 65 7.17 8.63 -5.68
C ARG A 65 7.23 7.71 -6.89
N ARG A 66 8.02 6.64 -6.84
CA ARG A 66 8.12 5.65 -7.91
C ARG A 66 6.80 4.92 -8.12
N LEU A 67 6.21 4.39 -7.04
CA LEU A 67 4.95 3.67 -7.07
C LEU A 67 3.79 4.52 -7.60
N ASN A 68 3.69 5.78 -7.15
CA ASN A 68 2.58 6.68 -7.48
C ASN A 68 2.88 7.57 -8.71
N SER A 69 4.00 7.36 -9.40
CA SER A 69 4.34 8.15 -10.60
C SER A 69 3.55 7.67 -11.80
N ALA A 70 2.95 8.61 -12.54
CA ALA A 70 2.32 8.31 -13.82
C ALA A 70 3.33 7.96 -14.94
N THR A 71 4.62 8.25 -14.71
CA THR A 71 5.71 7.99 -15.67
C THR A 71 6.52 6.78 -15.24
N HIS A 72 6.93 5.95 -16.20
CA HIS A 72 7.78 4.78 -15.95
C HIS A 72 9.16 5.22 -15.46
N TYR A 73 9.64 4.59 -14.39
CA TYR A 73 11.03 4.71 -13.99
C TYR A 73 11.92 3.77 -14.80
N PRO A 74 13.21 4.10 -14.99
CA PRO A 74 14.14 3.25 -15.74
C PRO A 74 14.18 1.82 -15.18
N GLY A 75 13.89 0.83 -16.03
CA GLY A 75 13.85 -0.58 -15.66
C GLY A 75 12.51 -1.07 -15.08
N GLU A 76 11.52 -0.19 -14.92
CA GLU A 76 10.16 -0.55 -14.51
C GLU A 76 9.27 -0.76 -15.74
N ARG A 77 8.38 -1.76 -15.67
CA ARG A 77 7.47 -2.14 -16.76
C ARG A 77 6.11 -1.47 -16.67
N PHE A 78 5.81 -0.90 -15.52
CA PHE A 78 4.54 -0.27 -15.22
C PHE A 78 4.80 1.08 -14.58
N ALA A 79 3.85 1.98 -14.74
CA ALA A 79 3.75 3.20 -13.99
C ALA A 79 2.32 3.36 -13.51
N GLY A 80 2.16 4.17 -12.48
CA GLY A 80 0.92 4.35 -11.78
C GLY A 80 0.65 3.21 -10.80
N GLU A 81 -0.35 3.47 -9.97
CA GLU A 81 -0.70 2.67 -8.80
C GLU A 81 -1.44 1.37 -9.15
N ILE A 82 -1.95 1.28 -10.38
CA ILE A 82 -2.74 0.15 -10.88
C ILE A 82 -2.16 -0.38 -12.19
N GLN A 83 -2.12 -1.70 -12.32
CA GLN A 83 -1.82 -2.39 -13.55
C GLN A 83 -3.14 -2.69 -14.30
N ARG A 84 -3.20 -2.40 -15.60
CA ARG A 84 -4.38 -2.74 -16.41
C ARG A 84 -4.57 -4.27 -16.47
N GLY A 85 -5.83 -4.70 -16.40
CA GLY A 85 -6.21 -6.11 -16.44
C GLY A 85 -6.14 -6.84 -15.09
N VAL A 86 -5.82 -6.12 -13.99
CA VAL A 86 -5.90 -6.65 -12.63
C VAL A 86 -7.10 -6.01 -11.93
N GLU A 87 -7.92 -6.82 -11.26
CA GLU A 87 -9.02 -6.32 -10.42
C GLU A 87 -8.50 -5.91 -9.05
N TYR A 88 -8.83 -4.70 -8.57
CA TYR A 88 -8.35 -4.20 -7.29
C TYR A 88 -9.49 -4.02 -6.29
N THR A 89 -9.36 -4.67 -5.13
CA THR A 89 -10.24 -4.47 -3.97
C THR A 89 -9.43 -4.00 -2.78
N MET A 90 -9.74 -2.82 -2.25
CA MET A 90 -9.07 -2.28 -1.07
C MET A 90 -10.05 -2.21 0.09
N ILE A 91 -9.74 -2.89 1.19
CA ILE A 91 -10.55 -2.88 2.41
C ILE A 91 -9.80 -2.05 3.45
N ALA A 92 -10.35 -0.89 3.84
CA ALA A 92 -9.68 0.04 4.74
C ALA A 92 -10.55 0.42 5.95
N SER A 93 -9.96 0.43 7.14
CA SER A 93 -10.64 0.81 8.38
C SER A 93 -10.47 2.29 8.72
N ARG A 94 -11.57 2.98 9.05
CA ARG A 94 -11.53 4.34 9.60
C ARG A 94 -10.80 4.46 10.94
N TYR A 95 -10.59 3.32 11.60
CA TYR A 95 -9.95 3.24 12.91
C TYR A 95 -8.47 2.86 12.81
N ASP A 96 -7.92 2.76 11.60
CA ASP A 96 -6.50 2.45 11.43
C ASP A 96 -5.64 3.59 11.99
N GLU A 97 -4.87 3.28 13.02
CA GLU A 97 -3.93 4.16 13.69
C GLU A 97 -2.55 4.23 13.00
N VAL A 98 -2.25 3.28 12.11
CA VAL A 98 -0.95 3.13 11.44
C VAL A 98 -0.95 3.76 10.06
N VAL A 99 -2.01 3.63 9.26
CA VAL A 99 -2.10 4.12 7.87
C VAL A 99 -3.04 5.33 7.85
N THR A 100 -2.49 6.50 8.15
CA THR A 100 -3.25 7.74 8.29
C THR A 100 -2.73 8.83 7.35
N PRO A 101 -3.62 9.65 6.75
CA PRO A 101 -5.10 9.60 6.80
C PRO A 101 -5.71 8.58 5.82
N LEU A 102 -6.92 8.07 6.09
CA LEU A 102 -7.62 7.00 5.32
C LEU A 102 -7.65 7.15 3.77
N PRO A 103 -7.65 8.35 3.14
CA PRO A 103 -7.59 8.44 1.68
C PRO A 103 -6.34 7.81 1.07
N VAL A 104 -5.25 7.62 1.83
CA VAL A 104 -3.97 7.10 1.33
C VAL A 104 -4.02 5.63 0.88
N SER A 105 -5.10 4.92 1.20
CA SER A 105 -5.25 3.48 0.91
C SER A 105 -5.91 3.15 -0.43
N VAL A 106 -6.41 4.15 -1.15
CA VAL A 106 -7.10 3.93 -2.42
C VAL A 106 -6.25 4.46 -3.55
N PRO A 107 -6.07 3.69 -4.64
CA PRO A 107 -5.41 4.24 -5.81
C PRO A 107 -6.16 5.46 -6.37
N SER A 108 -5.42 6.51 -6.75
CA SER A 108 -5.98 7.72 -7.37
C SER A 108 -6.47 7.46 -8.81
N ALA A 109 -6.00 6.38 -9.43
CA ALA A 109 -6.34 6.00 -10.79
C ALA A 109 -7.67 5.20 -10.87
N PRO A 110 -8.49 5.40 -11.93
CA PRO A 110 -9.75 4.68 -12.11
C PRO A 110 -9.50 3.18 -12.32
N GLY A 111 -10.07 2.34 -11.45
CA GLY A 111 -9.94 0.87 -11.53
C GLY A 111 -9.91 0.16 -10.16
N GLY A 112 -9.73 0.89 -9.06
CA GLY A 112 -9.82 0.34 -7.70
C GLY A 112 -11.23 0.44 -7.09
N THR A 113 -11.70 -0.64 -6.48
CA THR A 113 -12.93 -0.62 -5.64
C THR A 113 -12.53 -0.53 -4.17
N GLN A 114 -13.06 0.45 -3.44
CA GLN A 114 -12.87 0.57 -1.99
C GLN A 114 -14.07 -0.02 -1.23
N HIS A 115 -13.79 -0.85 -0.22
CA HIS A 115 -14.74 -1.27 0.78
C HIS A 115 -14.32 -0.74 2.16
N ARG A 116 -15.21 0.00 2.82
CA ARG A 116 -15.00 0.50 4.17
C ARG A 116 -15.86 -0.31 5.14
N PRO A 117 -15.28 -1.20 5.95
CA PRO A 117 -16.06 -2.06 6.85
C PRO A 117 -16.97 -1.28 7.79
N ALA A 118 -16.53 -0.13 8.31
CA ALA A 118 -17.32 0.71 9.22
C ALA A 118 -18.53 1.41 8.53
N GLU A 119 -18.52 1.53 7.20
CA GLU A 119 -19.62 2.11 6.42
C GLU A 119 -20.58 1.02 5.91
N ARG A 120 -20.09 -0.21 5.74
CA ARG A 120 -20.89 -1.37 5.31
C ARG A 120 -21.52 -2.14 6.49
N VAL A 121 -20.92 -2.07 7.67
CA VAL A 121 -21.43 -2.69 8.90
C VAL A 121 -21.38 -1.64 10.03
N PRO A 122 -22.33 -0.70 10.08
CA PRO A 122 -22.41 0.23 11.20
C PRO A 122 -22.80 -0.54 12.47
N ASN A 123 -21.92 -0.50 13.49
CA ASN A 123 -22.13 -1.04 14.83
C ASN A 123 -22.43 -2.55 14.95
N ARG A 124 -21.39 -3.36 15.17
CA ARG A 124 -21.53 -4.52 16.07
C ARG A 124 -21.10 -4.07 17.47
N SER A 125 -22.08 -3.76 18.30
CA SER A 125 -21.90 -3.72 19.75
C SER A 125 -21.36 -5.08 20.18
N VAL A 126 -20.24 -5.08 20.92
CA VAL A 126 -19.74 -6.25 21.65
C VAL A 126 -20.71 -6.57 22.78
#